data_AF-A0A5J9VS78-F1
#
_entry.id   AF-A0A5J9VS78-F1
#
_cell.length_a   1.000
_cell.length_b   1.000
_cell.length_c   1.000
_cell.angle_alpha   90.00
_cell.angle_beta   90.00
_cell.angle_gamma   90.00
#
_symmetry.space_group_name_H-M   'P 1'
#
loop_
_entity.id
_entity.type
_entity.pdbx_description
1 polymer ?
#
loop_
_entity_poly.entity_id
_entity_poly.type
_entity_poly.pdbx_seq_one_letter_code
_entity_poly.pdbx_strand_id
1 'polypeptide(L)'
;MAVPTIVLIPFCVSGHLTSILEAGKRLLASSPLAMSLTVLVTPMTMAANLMSEVADLIRREAEPGFDVRFHHLPAVELPDKKGVEDFISRVI
;
A
#
# COMPACT_ATOMS: atom_id res chain seq x y z
N MET A 1 16.33 -18.80 -9.10
CA MET A 1 15.50 -18.13 -10.13
C MET A 1 14.92 -16.87 -9.52
N ALA A 2 14.76 -15.80 -10.30
CA ALA A 2 14.09 -14.59 -9.80
C ALA A 2 12.60 -14.88 -9.60
N VAL A 3 12.04 -14.45 -8.47
CA VAL A 3 10.60 -14.54 -8.17
C VAL A 3 9.94 -13.24 -8.66
N PRO A 4 8.94 -13.31 -9.56
CA PRO A 4 8.19 -12.13 -9.97
C PRO A 4 7.58 -11.40 -8.76
N THR A 5 7.66 -10.07 -8.78
CA THR A 5 7.15 -9.24 -7.68
C THR A 5 6.10 -8.28 -8.20
N ILE A 6 4.91 -8.33 -7.61
CA ILE A 6 3.86 -7.33 -7.83
C ILE A 6 4.12 -6.17 -6.88
N VAL A 7 4.13 -4.94 -7.39
CA VAL A 7 4.29 -3.73 -6.58
C VAL A 7 3.00 -2.94 -6.58
N LEU A 8 2.42 -2.74 -5.39
CA LEU A 8 1.24 -1.92 -5.18
C LEU A 8 1.64 -0.54 -4.65
N ILE A 9 1.07 0.49 -5.28
CA ILE A 9 1.22 1.89 -4.87
C ILE A 9 -0.16 2.41 -4.42
N PRO A 10 -0.62 2.02 -3.23
CA PRO A 10 -1.93 2.40 -2.73
C PRO A 10 -1.97 3.89 -2.36
N PHE A 11 -3.13 4.51 -2.58
CA PHE A 11 -3.47 5.73 -1.85
C PHE A 11 -3.88 5.32 -0.43
N CYS A 12 -3.12 5.73 0.58
CA CYS A 12 -3.31 5.32 1.98
C CYS A 12 -4.50 6.05 2.65
N VAL A 13 -5.71 5.91 2.09
CA VAL A 13 -6.96 6.34 2.72
C VAL A 13 -7.78 5.13 3.18
N SER A 14 -8.60 5.33 4.20
CA SER A 14 -9.41 4.26 4.79
C SER A 14 -10.30 3.61 3.72
N GLY A 15 -10.39 2.27 3.73
CA GLY A 15 -11.11 1.47 2.74
C GLY A 15 -10.30 1.10 1.48
N HIS A 16 -9.52 2.01 0.89
CA HIS A 16 -8.77 1.74 -0.35
C HIS A 16 -7.63 0.75 -0.13
N LEU A 17 -6.90 0.89 0.98
CA LEU A 17 -5.74 0.04 1.30
C LEU A 17 -6.13 -1.42 1.49
N THR A 18 -7.26 -1.70 2.15
CA THR A 18 -7.75 -3.07 2.33
C THR A 18 -8.12 -3.71 0.99
N SER A 19 -8.87 -2.99 0.15
CA SER A 19 -9.32 -3.53 -1.14
C SER A 19 -8.16 -3.84 -2.09
N ILE A 20 -7.17 -2.95 -2.19
CA ILE A 20 -6.02 -3.18 -3.08
C ILE A 20 -5.12 -4.31 -2.57
N LEU A 21 -4.99 -4.48 -1.25
CA LEU A 21 -4.26 -5.59 -0.67
C LEU A 21 -4.96 -6.94 -0.94
N GLU A 22 -6.28 -7.01 -0.74
CA GLU A 22 -7.07 -8.20 -1.08
C GLU A 22 -6.97 -8.55 -2.57
N ALA A 23 -7.00 -7.56 -3.45
CA ALA A 23 -6.76 -7.77 -4.87
C ALA A 23 -5.35 -8.35 -5.13
N GLY A 24 -4.32 -7.82 -4.48
CA GLY A 24 -2.95 -8.33 -4.55
C GLY A 24 -2.84 -9.78 -4.10
N LYS A 25 -3.44 -10.13 -2.95
CA LYS A 25 -3.46 -11.51 -2.44
C LYS A 25 -4.18 -12.47 -3.39
N ARG A 26 -5.30 -12.06 -3.98
CA ARG A 26 -6.01 -12.85 -5.00
C ARG A 26 -5.17 -13.10 -6.25
N LEU A 27 -4.34 -12.14 -6.66
CA LEU A 27 -3.40 -12.30 -7.77
C LEU A 27 -2.27 -13.28 -7.42
N LEU A 28 -1.76 -13.27 -6.18
CA LEU A 28 -0.81 -14.28 -5.73
C LEU A 28 -1.43 -15.69 -5.76
N ALA A 29 -2.66 -15.82 -5.26
CA ALA A 29 -3.36 -17.10 -5.17
C ALA A 29 -3.75 -17.69 -6.54
N SER A 30 -3.97 -16.87 -7.56
CA SER A 30 -4.38 -17.32 -8.90
C SER A 30 -3.20 -17.67 -9.81
N SER A 31 -1.97 -17.36 -9.41
CA SER A 31 -0.78 -17.60 -10.22
C SER A 31 -0.26 -19.04 -10.06
N PRO A 32 0.08 -19.73 -11.17
CA PRO A 32 0.74 -21.03 -11.12
C PRO A 32 2.22 -20.92 -10.70
N LEU A 33 2.77 -19.71 -10.69
CA LEU A 33 4.14 -19.41 -10.25
C LEU A 33 4.12 -18.81 -8.85
N ALA A 34 5.11 -19.19 -8.03
CA ALA A 34 5.38 -18.46 -6.79
C ALA A 34 5.72 -16.99 -7.13
N MET A 35 5.02 -16.06 -6.48
CA MET A 35 5.20 -14.62 -6.63
C MET A 35 5.24 -13.97 -5.25
N SER A 36 5.78 -12.76 -5.18
CA SER A 36 5.71 -11.92 -3.99
C SER A 36 4.92 -10.64 -4.25
N LEU A 37 4.38 -10.05 -3.19
CA LEU A 37 3.67 -8.79 -3.22
C LEU A 37 4.42 -7.77 -2.36
N THR A 38 4.71 -6.61 -2.91
CA THR A 38 5.27 -5.48 -2.16
C THR A 38 4.28 -4.32 -2.17
N VAL A 39 3.93 -3.82 -0.98
CA VAL A 39 3.04 -2.67 -0.80
C VAL A 39 3.87 -1.46 -0.38
N LEU A 40 3.85 -0.40 -1.18
CA LEU A 40 4.52 0.84 -0.84
C LEU A 40 3.64 1.69 0.08
N VAL A 41 4.13 2.01 1.26
CA VAL A 41 3.39 2.78 2.27
C VAL A 41 3.95 4.19 2.29
N THR A 42 3.18 5.15 1.78
CA THR A 42 3.57 6.57 1.76
C THR A 42 3.20 7.24 3.09
N PRO A 43 4.13 7.95 3.75
CA PRO A 43 3.81 8.86 4.83
C PRO A 43 3.24 10.15 4.24
N MET A 44 1.98 10.13 3.80
CA MET A 44 1.28 11.38 3.54
C MET A 44 0.99 12.09 4.86
N THR A 45 0.70 13.40 4.79
CA THR A 45 0.16 14.23 5.90
C THR A 45 -1.24 13.77 6.28
N MET A 46 -1.37 12.50 6.62
CA MET A 46 -2.60 11.84 6.98
C MET A 46 -2.85 12.14 8.46
N ALA A 47 -4.12 12.37 8.80
CA ALA A 47 -4.51 12.56 10.19
C ALA A 47 -4.06 11.35 11.04
N ALA A 48 -3.68 11.59 12.30
CA ALA A 48 -3.03 10.60 13.17
C ALA A 48 -3.81 9.28 13.30
N ASN A 49 -5.14 9.32 13.18
CA ASN A 49 -6.02 8.14 13.18
C ASN A 49 -5.73 7.20 12.01
N LEU A 50 -5.45 7.73 10.82
CA LEU A 50 -5.22 6.93 9.62
C LEU A 50 -3.87 6.20 9.67
N MET A 51 -2.85 6.82 10.27
CA MET A 51 -1.56 6.14 10.49
C MET A 51 -1.68 4.93 11.42
N SER A 52 -2.55 5.02 12.43
CA SER A 52 -2.86 3.88 13.31
C SER A 52 -3.57 2.75 12.55
N GLU A 53 -4.56 3.07 11.71
CA GLU A 53 -5.26 2.09 10.88
C GLU A 53 -4.30 1.35 9.93
N VAL A 54 -3.39 2.08 9.30
CA VAL A 54 -2.36 1.50 8.41
C VAL A 54 -1.43 0.58 9.20
N ALA A 55 -0.96 1.00 10.38
CA ALA A 55 -0.09 0.18 11.23
C ALA A 55 -0.79 -1.12 11.69
N ASP A 56 -2.06 -1.03 12.08
CA ASP A 56 -2.85 -2.20 12.47
C ASP A 56 -3.07 -3.16 11.29
N LEU A 57 -3.30 -2.64 10.09
CA LEU A 57 -3.42 -3.44 8.88
C LEU A 57 -2.10 -4.14 8.55
N ILE A 58 -0.97 -3.43 8.57
CA ILE A 58 0.37 -4.03 8.33
C ILE A 58 0.61 -5.18 9.31
N ARG A 59 0.30 -4.98 10.60
CA ARG A 59 0.47 -6.01 11.62
C ARG A 59 -0.40 -7.24 11.35
N ARG A 60 -1.67 -7.05 11.00
CA ARG A 60 -2.60 -8.16 10.69
C ARG A 60 -2.19 -8.95 9.45
N GLU A 61 -1.63 -8.27 8.46
CA GLU A 61 -1.35 -8.82 7.14
C GLU A 61 0.09 -9.32 7.00
N ALA A 62 0.94 -9.07 7.99
CA ALA A 62 2.24 -9.71 8.16
C ALA A 62 2.14 -11.15 8.71
N GLU A 63 0.93 -11.62 9.04
CA GLU A 63 0.67 -12.99 9.49
C GLU A 63 0.83 -14.00 8.33
N PRO A 64 1.24 -15.26 8.60
CA PRO A 64 1.69 -16.19 7.58
C PRO A 64 0.56 -16.64 6.62
N GLY A 65 0.84 -16.61 5.32
CA GLY A 65 -0.06 -17.15 4.28
C GLY A 65 0.28 -16.72 2.84
N PHE A 66 0.82 -15.51 2.68
CA PHE A 66 1.29 -14.97 1.41
C PHE A 66 2.64 -14.26 1.60
N ASP A 67 3.50 -14.25 0.58
CA ASP A 67 4.76 -13.47 0.59
C ASP A 67 4.43 -11.98 0.35
N VAL A 68 3.98 -11.30 1.41
CA VAL A 68 3.61 -9.88 1.40
C VAL A 68 4.63 -9.08 2.19
N ARG A 69 5.16 -8.01 1.58
CA ARG A 69 6.12 -7.11 2.19
C ARG A 69 5.60 -5.68 2.16
N PHE A 70 5.69 -4.98 3.29
CA PHE A 70 5.37 -3.56 3.37
C PHE A 70 6.65 -2.75 3.34
N HIS A 71 6.73 -1.76 2.46
CA HIS A 71 7.90 -0.88 2.31
C HIS A 71 7.50 0.57 2.56
N HIS A 72 7.96 1.13 3.67
CA HIS A 72 7.73 2.53 4.01
C HIS A 72 8.60 3.44 3.15
N LEU A 73 7.95 4.30 2.37
CA LEU A 73 8.64 5.30 1.57
C LEU A 73 9.12 6.46 2.44
N PRO A 74 10.21 7.13 2.08
CA PRO A 74 10.66 8.32 2.79
C PRO A 74 9.59 9.41 2.75
N ALA A 75 9.51 10.18 3.84
CA ALA A 75 8.72 11.41 3.84
C ALA A 75 9.32 12.41 2.87
N VAL A 76 8.48 12.92 1.98
CA VAL A 76 8.83 13.98 1.04
C VAL A 76 7.96 15.17 1.35
N GLU A 77 8.55 16.36 1.41
CA GLU A 77 7.78 17.60 1.49
C GLU A 77 6.88 17.70 0.26
N LEU A 78 5.58 17.57 0.49
CA LEU A 78 4.61 17.83 -0.55
C LEU A 78 4.55 19.36 -0.75
N PRO A 79 4.35 19.84 -1.99
CA PRO A 79 4.02 21.24 -2.22
C PRO A 79 2.88 21.66 -1.29
N ASP A 80 2.79 22.95 -0.94
CA ASP A 80 1.67 23.46 -0.14
C ASP A 80 0.36 23.27 -0.94
N LYS A 81 -0.33 22.15 -0.68
CA LYS A 81 -1.53 21.74 -1.41
C LYS A 81 -2.72 21.87 -0.49
N LYS A 82 -3.79 22.47 -1.01
CA LYS A 82 -5.06 22.68 -0.30
C LYS A 82 -5.83 21.38 0.02
N GLY A 83 -5.24 20.21 -0.26
CA GLY A 83 -5.82 18.90 0.05
C GLY A 83 -5.40 17.82 -0.94
N VAL A 84 -5.84 16.59 -0.65
CA VAL A 84 -5.64 15.38 -1.48
C VAL A 84 -6.21 15.55 -2.90
N GLU A 85 -7.33 16.26 -3.04
CA GLU A 85 -8.05 16.45 -4.30
C GLU A 85 -7.25 17.32 -5.29
N ASP A 86 -6.61 18.39 -4.82
CA ASP A 86 -5.71 19.24 -5.61
C ASP A 86 -4.38 18.54 -5.94
N PHE A 87 -3.98 17.53 -5.14
CA PHE A 87 -2.87 16.66 -5.51
C PHE A 87 -3.23 15.76 -6.69
N ILE A 88 -4.38 15.08 -6.63
CA ILE A 88 -4.80 14.12 -7.66
C ILE A 88 -5.03 14.82 -9.01
N SER A 89 -5.74 15.95 -9.02
CA SER A 89 -6.12 16.67 -10.26
C SER A 89 -4.95 17.17 -11.11
N ARG A 90 -3.75 17.24 -10.53
CA ARG A 90 -2.54 17.73 -11.20
C ARG A 90 -1.58 16.63 -11.65
N VAL A 91 -1.76 15.41 -11.14
CA VAL A 91 -0.78 14.31 -11.32
C VAL A 91 -1.38 13.12 -12.10
N ILE A 92 -2.70 12.94 -12.04
CA ILE A 92 -3.45 11.91 -12.80
C ILE A 92 -4.28 12.61 -13.87
#